data_AF-A4WIT5-F1
#
_entry.id   AF-A4WIT5-F1
#
_cell.length_a   1.000
_cell.length_b   1.000
_cell.length_c   1.000
_cell.angle_alpha   90.00
_cell.angle_beta   90.00
_cell.angle_gamma   90.00
#
_symmetry.space_group_name_H-M   'P 1'
#
loop_
_entity.id
_entity.type
_entity.pdbx_description
1 polymer ?
#
loop_
_entity_poly.entity_id
_entity_poly.type
_entity_poly.pdbx_seq_one_letter_code
_entity_poly.pdbx_strand_id
1 'polypeptide(L)'
;MAKWRYLIIRSEDPALCYVRFLERYQLAGFASLVYTPRLVAIFDNVLVLGVPRELVRRARAIVALLDGCYTARVAGTMRRAKAVATSIRKFI
;
A
#
# COMPACT_ATOMS: atom_id res chain seq x y z
N MET A 1 10.48 17.66 -4.67
CA MET A 1 9.70 16.53 -5.23
C MET A 1 9.77 15.33 -4.28
N ALA A 2 8.64 14.83 -3.76
CA ALA A 2 8.64 13.71 -2.82
C ALA A 2 9.15 12.41 -3.46
N LYS A 3 10.03 11.68 -2.77
CA LYS A 3 10.48 10.35 -3.20
C LYS A 3 9.43 9.32 -2.82
N TRP A 4 9.03 8.46 -3.75
CA TRP A 4 7.97 7.47 -3.53
C TRP A 4 8.52 6.10 -3.11
N ARG A 5 7.71 5.38 -2.36
CA ARG A 5 7.90 3.97 -1.99
C ARG A 5 6.58 3.24 -2.18
N TYR A 6 6.68 1.96 -2.50
CA TYR A 6 5.54 1.17 -2.93
C TYR A 6 5.31 0.03 -1.95
N LEU A 7 4.24 0.12 -1.18
CA LEU A 7 3.76 -0.93 -0.30
C LEU A 7 3.13 -2.02 -1.15
N ILE A 8 3.53 -3.25 -0.90
CA ILE A 8 2.91 -4.45 -1.46
C ILE A 8 2.18 -5.11 -0.29
N ILE A 9 0.86 -5.06 -0.34
CA ILE A 9 -0.05 -5.44 0.73
C ILE A 9 -0.79 -6.69 0.25
N ARG A 10 -0.80 -7.74 1.05
CA ARG A 10 -1.65 -8.91 0.79
C ARG A 10 -2.96 -8.76 1.57
N SER A 11 -4.06 -9.15 0.96
CA SER A 11 -5.41 -9.13 1.55
C SER A 11 -6.29 -10.15 0.85
N GLU A 12 -7.24 -10.75 1.56
CA GLU A 12 -8.30 -11.58 0.96
C GLU A 12 -9.22 -10.73 0.08
N ASP A 13 -9.45 -9.48 0.49
CA ASP A 13 -10.13 -8.46 -0.32
C ASP A 13 -9.23 -7.21 -0.45
N PRO A 14 -8.45 -7.11 -1.53
CA PRO A 14 -7.59 -5.96 -1.79
C PRO A 14 -8.34 -4.64 -2.01
N ALA A 15 -9.57 -4.70 -2.53
CA ALA A 15 -10.38 -3.51 -2.79
C ALA A 15 -10.89 -2.91 -1.48
N LEU A 16 -11.44 -3.73 -0.59
CA LEU A 16 -11.83 -3.32 0.75
C LEU A 16 -10.62 -2.82 1.55
N CYS A 17 -9.48 -3.50 1.44
CA CYS A 17 -8.23 -3.07 2.08
C CYS A 17 -7.82 -1.66 1.62
N TYR A 18 -7.95 -1.37 0.32
CA TYR A 18 -7.65 -0.05 -0.23
C TYR A 18 -8.57 1.04 0.33
N VAL A 19 -9.89 0.80 0.34
CA VAL A 19 -10.87 1.75 0.86
C VAL A 19 -10.60 2.04 2.34
N ARG A 20 -10.45 1.00 3.16
CA ARG A 20 -10.16 1.14 4.60
C ARG A 20 -8.83 1.84 4.88
N PHE A 21 -7.84 1.64 4.02
CA PHE A 21 -6.57 2.35 4.09
C PHE A 21 -6.74 3.85 3.82
N LEU A 22 -7.51 4.23 2.80
CA LEU A 22 -7.78 5.63 2.50
C LEU A 22 -8.48 6.34 3.66
N GLU A 23 -9.50 5.72 4.25
CA GLU A 23 -10.23 6.25 5.42
C GLU A 23 -9.29 6.59 6.59
N ARG A 24 -8.27 5.75 6.82
CA ARG A 24 -7.33 5.89 7.95
C ARG A 24 -6.03 6.59 7.56
N TYR A 25 -5.84 6.95 6.29
CA TYR A 25 -4.57 7.51 5.84
C TYR A 25 -4.25 8.88 6.46
N GLN A 26 -5.29 9.60 6.90
CA GLN A 26 -5.14 10.85 7.65
C GLN A 26 -4.31 10.68 8.94
N LEU A 27 -4.27 9.48 9.53
CA LEU A 27 -3.43 9.14 10.68
C LEU A 27 -1.92 9.22 10.37
N ALA A 28 -1.53 9.31 9.10
CA ALA A 28 -0.13 9.53 8.71
C ALA A 28 0.34 10.98 8.96
N GLY A 29 -0.55 11.87 9.42
CA GLY A 29 -0.29 13.27 9.78
C GLY A 29 -0.48 14.23 8.60
N PHE A 30 -0.16 15.51 8.78
CA PHE A 30 -0.45 16.58 7.81
C PHE A 30 0.02 16.31 6.37
N ALA A 31 1.15 15.62 6.19
CA ALA A 31 1.64 15.27 4.85
C ALA A 31 0.68 14.35 4.06
N SER A 32 -0.23 13.64 4.73
CA SER A 32 -1.30 12.86 4.08
C SER A 32 -2.32 13.73 3.35
N LEU A 33 -2.52 14.98 3.80
CA LEU A 33 -3.42 15.96 3.18
C LEU A 33 -2.85 16.51 1.87
N VAL A 34 -1.52 16.50 1.75
CA VAL A 34 -0.79 16.97 0.56
C VAL A 34 -0.57 15.82 -0.44
N TYR A 35 -0.25 14.63 0.09
CA TYR A 35 0.14 13.49 -0.74
C TYR A 35 -0.83 12.32 -0.56
N THR A 36 -1.81 12.26 -1.47
CA THR A 36 -2.70 11.11 -1.56
C THR A 36 -1.95 9.82 -1.93
N PRO A 37 -2.33 8.66 -1.37
CA PRO A 37 -1.76 7.39 -1.76
C PRO A 37 -2.05 7.10 -3.23
N ARG A 38 -1.04 6.65 -3.97
CA ARG A 38 -1.20 6.28 -5.37
C ARG A 38 -1.60 4.82 -5.48
N LEU A 39 -2.81 4.55 -5.96
CA LEU A 39 -3.18 3.21 -6.37
C LEU A 39 -2.35 2.80 -7.60
N VAL A 40 -1.54 1.75 -7.47
CA VAL A 40 -0.67 1.30 -8.57
C VAL A 40 -1.24 0.07 -9.27
N ALA A 41 -1.76 -0.88 -8.49
CA ALA A 41 -2.37 -2.11 -8.98
C ALA A 41 -3.18 -2.80 -7.87
N ILE A 42 -4.22 -3.51 -8.29
CA ILE A 42 -4.89 -4.56 -7.53
C ILE A 42 -4.76 -5.83 -8.36
N PHE A 43 -4.26 -6.88 -7.74
CA PHE A 43 -4.24 -8.26 -8.24
C PHE A 43 -5.03 -9.13 -7.26
N ASP A 44 -5.39 -10.35 -7.67
CA ASP A 44 -6.10 -11.39 -6.90
C ASP A 44 -6.17 -11.10 -5.39
N ASN A 45 -5.07 -11.37 -4.66
CA ASN A 45 -4.96 -11.12 -3.22
C ASN A 45 -3.87 -10.11 -2.84
N VAL A 46 -3.51 -9.20 -3.76
CA VAL A 46 -2.41 -8.24 -3.57
C VAL A 46 -2.79 -6.84 -4.02
N LEU A 47 -2.65 -5.88 -3.12
CA LEU A 47 -2.75 -4.45 -3.35
C LEU A 47 -1.37 -3.80 -3.41
N VAL A 48 -1.16 -2.88 -4.36
CA VAL A 48 0.07 -2.08 -4.46
C VAL A 48 -0.24 -0.60 -4.31
N LEU A 49 0.32 0.02 -3.27
CA LEU A 49 0.13 1.45 -2.97
C LEU A 49 1.44 2.21 -2.97
N GLY A 50 1.50 3.32 -3.70
CA GLY A 50 2.55 4.31 -3.60
C GLY A 50 2.28 5.28 -2.46
N VAL A 51 3.27 5.51 -1.60
CA VAL A 51 3.28 6.55 -0.57
C VAL A 51 4.60 7.31 -0.56
N PRO A 52 4.65 8.57 -0.07
CA PRO A 52 5.90 9.27 0.15
C PRO A 52 6.84 8.50 1.10
N ARG A 53 8.15 8.55 0.85
CA ARG A 53 9.18 7.79 1.57
C ARG A 53 9.12 8.04 3.08
N GLU A 54 8.87 9.28 3.46
CA GLU A 54 8.73 9.74 4.84
C GLU A 54 7.48 9.18 5.55
N LEU A 55 6.44 8.81 4.79
CA LEU A 55 5.19 8.26 5.33
C LEU A 55 5.17 6.74 5.40
N VAL A 56 6.16 6.04 4.86
CA VAL A 56 6.18 4.57 4.79
C VAL A 56 5.96 3.92 6.15
N ARG A 57 6.63 4.40 7.21
CA ARG A 57 6.51 3.80 8.55
C ARG A 57 5.07 3.92 9.07
N ARG A 58 4.45 5.09 8.90
CA ARG A 58 3.06 5.33 9.35
C ARG A 58 2.06 4.59 8.48
N ALA A 59 2.25 4.58 7.17
CA ALA A 59 1.42 3.83 6.24
C ALA A 59 1.43 2.32 6.56
N ARG A 60 2.60 1.75 6.88
CA ARG A 60 2.68 0.34 7.34
C ARG A 60 1.95 0.11 8.66
N ALA A 61 2.04 1.05 9.59
CA ALA A 61 1.29 0.96 10.85
C ALA A 61 -0.22 1.00 10.61
N ILE A 62 -0.69 1.87 9.71
CA ILE A 62 -2.11 1.90 9.29
C ILE A 62 -2.52 0.55 8.71
N VAL A 63 -1.74 -0.02 7.79
CA VAL A 63 -2.03 -1.35 7.22
C VAL A 63 -2.13 -2.41 8.31
N ALA A 64 -1.26 -2.38 9.32
CA ALA A 64 -1.28 -3.35 10.42
C ALA A 64 -2.50 -3.20 11.36
N LEU A 65 -3.22 -2.08 11.30
CA LEU A 65 -4.48 -1.87 12.02
C LEU A 65 -5.71 -2.31 11.21
N LEU A 66 -5.52 -2.71 9.96
CA LEU A 66 -6.61 -3.15 9.10
C LEU A 66 -6.72 -4.68 9.15
N ASP A 67 -7.82 -5.19 9.67
CA ASP A 67 -8.10 -6.62 9.68
C ASP A 67 -8.06 -7.20 8.26
N GLY A 68 -7.33 -8.30 8.10
CA GLY A 68 -7.16 -8.99 6.83
C GLY A 68 -6.10 -8.38 5.90
N CYS A 69 -5.49 -7.25 6.24
CA CYS A 69 -4.42 -6.63 5.44
C CYS A 69 -3.04 -6.83 6.09
N TYR A 70 -2.03 -7.19 5.29
CA TYR A 70 -0.65 -7.19 5.78
C TYR A 70 0.35 -6.67 4.75
N THR A 71 1.31 -5.86 5.19
CA THR A 71 2.39 -5.40 4.32
C THR A 71 3.40 -6.54 4.11
N ALA A 72 3.39 -7.16 2.93
CA ALA A 72 4.33 -8.22 2.58
C ALA A 72 5.73 -7.67 2.24
N ARG A 73 5.81 -6.54 1.52
CA ARG A 73 7.09 -5.95 1.11
C ARG A 73 6.96 -4.46 0.82
N VAL A 74 8.10 -3.76 0.78
CA VAL A 74 8.20 -2.39 0.29
C VAL A 74 9.21 -2.33 -0.84
N ALA A 75 8.83 -1.74 -1.97
CA ALA A 75 9.68 -1.55 -3.13
C ALA A 75 10.05 -0.09 -3.35
N GLY A 76 11.24 0.14 -3.91
CA GLY A 76 11.74 1.48 -4.25
C GLY A 76 11.13 2.07 -5.53
N THR A 77 10.68 1.23 -6.46
CA THR A 77 10.18 1.64 -7.77
C THR A 77 8.87 0.92 -8.11
N MET A 78 8.02 1.57 -8.92
CA MET A 78 6.75 1.01 -9.34
C MET A 78 6.92 -0.30 -10.13
N ARG A 79 7.92 -0.34 -11.03
CA ARG A 79 8.26 -1.52 -11.83
C ARG A 79 8.59 -2.72 -10.95
N ARG A 80 9.43 -2.54 -9.93
CA ARG A 80 9.77 -3.61 -8.98
C ARG A 80 8.56 -3.99 -8.13
N ALA A 81 7.72 -3.04 -7.74
CA ALA A 81 6.52 -3.31 -6.96
C ALA A 81 5.54 -4.23 -7.71
N LYS A 82 5.26 -3.92 -8.98
CA LYS A 82 4.42 -4.75 -9.85
C LYS A 82 5.01 -6.14 -10.04
N ALA A 83 6.31 -6.25 -10.33
CA ALA A 83 6.97 -7.54 -10.50
C ALA A 83 6.87 -8.43 -9.24
N VAL A 84 7.09 -7.86 -8.05
CA VAL A 84 6.94 -8.60 -6.79
C VAL A 84 5.48 -8.96 -6.53
N ALA A 85 4.54 -8.04 -6.78
CA ALA A 85 3.12 -8.32 -6.61
C ALA A 85 2.67 -9.49 -7.51
N THR A 86 3.07 -9.50 -8.78
CA THR A 86 2.81 -10.59 -9.71
C THR A 86 3.44 -11.90 -9.26
N SER A 87 4.65 -11.89 -8.67
CA SER A 87 5.31 -13.13 -8.23
C SER A 87 4.70 -13.73 -6.97
N ILE A 88 4.00 -12.93 -6.15
CA ILE A 88 3.44 -13.39 -4.88
C ILE A 88 1.92 -13.54 -4.88
N ARG A 89 1.23 -13.08 -5.94
CA ARG A 89 -0.22 -13.27 -6.04
C ARG A 89 -0.53 -14.76 -6.06
N LYS A 90 -1.58 -15.13 -5.34
CA LYS A 90 -2.17 -16.45 -5.48
C LYS A 90 -3.41 -16.27 -6.33
N PHE A 91 -3.51 -17.05 -7.41
CA PHE A 91 -4.80 -17.23 -8.06
C PHE A 91 -5.70 -17.92 -7.03
N ILE A 92 -6.76 -17.23 -6.63
CA ILE A 92 -7.82 -17.76 -5.78
C ILE A 92 -8.93 -18.23 -6.71
#